data_AF-A0A0H4QFD1-F1
#
_entry.id   AF-A0A0H4QFD1-F1
#
_cell.length_a   1.000
_cell.length_b   1.000
_cell.length_c   1.000
_cell.angle_alpha   90.00
_cell.angle_beta   90.00
_cell.angle_gamma   90.00
#
_symmetry.space_group_name_H-M   'P 1'
#
loop_
_entity.id
_entity.type
_entity.pdbx_description
1 polymer ?
#
loop_
_entity_poly.entity_id
_entity_poly.type
_entity_poly.pdbx_seq_one_letter_code
_entity_poly.pdbx_strand_id
1 'polypeptide(L)' 'MNGTTITGLVILIITLTIHFSVLNRNRAYKKEHNVKRGPLLKLVIITGLLNLVGLIIMIVGMMH' A
#
# COMPACT_ATOMS: atom_id res chain seq x y z
N MET A 1 22.96 2.81 -7.97
CA MET A 1 21.52 2.41 -7.95
C MET A 1 21.04 2.42 -9.38
N ASN A 2 20.50 1.30 -9.87
CA ASN A 2 19.98 1.20 -11.22
C ASN A 2 18.72 2.08 -11.36
N GLY A 3 18.49 2.63 -12.56
CA GLY A 3 17.31 3.48 -12.82
C GLY A 3 15.99 2.76 -12.51
N THR A 4 15.96 1.45 -12.69
CA THR A 4 14.85 0.56 -12.32
C THR A 4 14.54 0.58 -10.83
N THR A 5 15.55 0.63 -9.96
CA THR A 5 15.38 0.69 -8.50
C THR A 5 14.78 2.02 -8.05
N ILE A 6 15.16 3.13 -8.70
CA ILE A 6 14.62 4.46 -8.42
C ILE A 6 13.15 4.54 -8.86
N THR A 7 12.82 4.08 -10.06
CA THR A 7 11.43 4.03 -10.53
C THR A 7 10.57 3.15 -9.64
N GLY A 8 11.09 1.99 -9.20
CA GLY A 8 10.42 1.10 -8.25
C GLY A 8 10.14 1.78 -6.91
N LEU A 9 11.10 2.54 -6.38
CA LEU A 9 10.95 3.30 -5.15
C LEU A 9 9.87 4.39 -5.26
N VAL A 10 9.84 5.15 -6.36
CA VAL A 10 8.81 6.19 -6.59
C VAL A 10 7.41 5.58 -6.65
N ILE A 11 7.25 4.48 -7.39
CA ILE A 11 5.96 3.76 -7.47
C ILE A 11 5.55 3.27 -6.08
N LEU A 12 6.48 2.68 -5.31
CA LEU A 12 6.22 2.18 -3.97
C LEU A 12 5.73 3.26 -3.02
N ILE A 13 6.34 4.46 -3.07
CA ILE A 13 5.92 5.61 -2.27
C ILE A 13 4.47 5.99 -2.61
N ILE A 14 4.13 6.09 -3.90
CA ILE A 14 2.77 6.45 -4.35
C ILE A 14 1.75 5.42 -3.86
N THR A 15 2.03 4.12 -4.01
CA THR A 15 1.11 3.06 -3.55
C THR A 15 1.01 3.01 -2.02
N LEU A 16 2.08 3.28 -1.27
CA LEU A 16 2.03 3.48 0.19
C LEU A 16 1.11 4.62 0.58
N THR A 17 1.23 5.79 -0.07
CA THR A 17 0.34 6.93 0.23
C THR A 17 -1.12 6.58 0.01
N ILE A 18 -1.45 5.89 -1.09
CA ILE A 18 -2.83 5.43 -1.36
C ILE A 18 -3.28 4.43 -0.29
N HIS A 19 -2.45 3.44 0.05
CA HIS A 19 -2.77 2.44 1.08
C HIS A 19 -3.08 3.10 2.43
N PHE A 20 -2.23 4.03 2.88
CA PHE A 20 -2.45 4.77 4.13
C PHE A 20 -3.72 5.62 4.09
N SER A 21 -4.01 6.28 2.97
CA SER A 21 -5.24 7.06 2.79
C SER A 21 -6.49 6.19 2.92
N VAL A 22 -6.51 5.03 2.24
CA VAL A 22 -7.62 4.07 2.32
C VAL A 22 -7.74 3.47 3.72
N LEU A 23 -6.62 3.10 4.34
CA LEU A 23 -6.59 2.58 5.71
C LEU A 23 -7.13 3.60 6.72
N ASN A 24 -6.74 4.87 6.58
CA ASN A 24 -7.19 5.94 7.45
C ASN A 24 -8.69 6.22 7.29
N ARG A 25 -9.18 6.29 6.04
CA ARG A 25 -10.63 6.41 5.76
C ARG A 25 -11.41 5.24 6.32
N ASN A 26 -10.89 4.01 6.20
CA ASN A 26 -11.52 2.82 6.76
C ASN A 26 -11.58 2.87 8.29
N ARG A 27 -10.50 3.32 8.95
CA ARG A 27 -10.46 3.50 10.42
C ARG A 27 -11.42 4.59 10.88
N ALA A 28 -11.45 5.73 10.19
CA ALA A 28 -12.38 6.83 10.49
C ALA A 28 -13.82 6.35 10.42
N TYR A 29 -14.20 5.67 9.33
CA TYR A 29 -15.54 5.10 9.18
C TYR A 29 -15.89 4.09 10.29
N LYS A 30 -14.96 3.19 10.63
CA LYS A 30 -15.18 2.23 11.73
C LYS A 30 -15.40 2.92 13.07
N LYS A 31 -14.69 4.02 13.32
CA LYS A 31 -14.81 4.82 14.55
C LYS A 31 -16.16 5.56 14.59
N GLU A 32 -16.56 6.16 13.47
CA GLU A 32 -17.79 6.93 13.34
C GLU A 32 -19.05 6.05 13.48
N HIS A 33 -19.07 4.90 12.81
CA HIS A 33 -20.23 4.01 12.81
C HIS A 33 -20.15 2.87 13.85
N ASN A 34 -19.08 2.84 14.66
CA ASN A 34 -18.80 1.80 15.66
C ASN A 34 -18.92 0.36 15.11
N VAL A 35 -18.49 0.14 13.86
CA VAL A 35 -18.60 -1.15 13.16
C VAL A 35 -17.30 -1.96 13.24
N LYS A 36 -17.42 -3.28 13.41
CA LYS A 36 -16.27 -4.21 13.46
C LYS A 36 -15.49 -4.29 12.14
N ARG A 37 -16.13 -4.05 10.99
CA ARG A 37 -15.50 -4.07 9.66
C ARG A 37 -15.97 -2.85 8.88
N GLY A 38 -15.03 -2.05 8.38
CA GLY A 38 -15.35 -0.92 7.52
C GLY A 38 -15.50 -1.36 6.05
N PRO A 39 -16.25 -0.61 5.24
CA PRO A 39 -16.56 -0.96 3.85
C PRO A 39 -15.33 -0.99 2.96
N LEU A 40 -14.28 -0.26 3.34
CA LEU A 40 -13.02 -0.17 2.59
C LEU A 40 -12.01 -1.26 2.98
N LEU A 41 -12.35 -2.20 3.88
CA LEU A 41 -11.42 -3.26 4.33
C LEU A 41 -10.88 -4.09 3.16
N LYS A 42 -11.71 -4.43 2.17
CA LYS A 42 -11.28 -5.15 0.96
C LYS A 42 -10.24 -4.36 0.17
N LEU A 43 -10.45 -3.05 0.00
CA LEU A 43 -9.52 -2.15 -0.69
C LEU A 43 -8.18 -2.01 0.05
N VAL A 44 -8.20 -1.95 1.39
CA VAL A 44 -6.98 -1.96 2.21
C VAL A 44 -6.17 -3.23 1.94
N ILE A 45 -6.80 -4.40 1.93
CA ILE A 45 -6.11 -5.67 1.70
C ILE A 45 -5.50 -5.72 0.29
N ILE A 46 -6.25 -5.30 -0.74
CA ILE A 46 -5.76 -5.29 -2.13
C ILE A 46 -4.56 -4.36 -2.29
N THR A 47 -4.67 -3.12 -1.79
CA THR A 47 -3.58 -2.14 -1.85
C THR A 47 -2.35 -2.57 -1.02
N GLY A 48 -2.56 -3.29 0.09
CA GLY A 48 -1.48 -3.86 0.90
C GLY A 48 -0.72 -4.98 0.18
N LEU A 49 -1.45 -5.88 -0.50
CA LEU A 49 -0.86 -6.94 -1.33
C LEU A 49 -0.06 -6.36 -2.51
N LEU A 50 -0.60 -5.34 -3.19
CA LEU A 50 0.12 -4.66 -4.28
C LEU A 50 1.43 -4.02 -3.80
N ASN A 51 1.44 -3.40 -2.63
CA ASN A 51 2.66 -2.84 -2.03
C ASN A 51 3.69 -3.91 -1.67
N LEU A 52 3.24 -5.06 -1.16
CA LEU A 52 4.13 -6.18 -0.84
C LEU A 52 4.81 -6.71 -2.11
N VAL A 53 4.06 -6.85 -3.21
CA VAL A 53 4.63 -7.24 -4.52
C VAL A 53 5.64 -6.20 -5.01
N GLY A 54 5.31 -4.90 -4.91
CA GLY A 54 6.22 -3.82 -5.27
C GLY A 54 7.52 -3.85 -4.46
N LEU A 55 7.44 -4.14 -3.15
CA LEU A 55 8.61 -4.29 -2.28
C LEU A 55 9.49 -5.47 -2.70
N ILE A 56 8.90 -6.63 -3.02
CA ILE A 56 9.64 -7.82 -3.48
C ILE A 56 10.40 -7.52 -4.77
N ILE A 57 9.75 -6.88 -5.74
CA ILE A 57 10.40 -6.49 -7.01
C ILE A 57 11.58 -5.56 -6.74
N MET A 58 11.43 -4.63 -5.80
CA MET A 58 12.50 -3.71 -5.42
C MET A 58 13.70 -4.44 -4.80
N ILE A 59 13.46 -5.39 -3.90
CA ILE A 59 14.53 -6.20 -3.27
C ILE A 59 15.26 -7.04 -4.33
N VAL A 60 14.52 -7.71 -5.21
CA VAL A 60 15.12 -8.51 -6.31
C VAL A 60 15.94 -7.62 -7.24
N GLY A 61 15.43 -6.44 -7.58
CA GLY A 61 16.14 -5.46 -8.41
C GLY A 61 17.32 -4.75 -7.73
N MET A 62 17.50 -4.94 -6.42
CA MET A 62 18.71 -4.52 -5.69
C MET A 62 19.77 -5.62 -5.63
N MET A 63 19.39 -6.89 -5.83
CA MET A 63 20.29 -8.05 -5.79
C MET A 63 20.96 -8.36 -7.14
N HIS A 64 20.40 -7.86 -8.25
CA HIS A 64 20.98 -7.90 -9.60
C HIS A 64 21.63 -6.56 -9.96
#